data_AF-A0A8J7GWF9-F1
#
_entry.id   AF-A0A8J7GWF9-F1
#
_cell.length_a   1.000
_cell.length_b   1.000
_cell.length_c   1.000
_cell.angle_alpha   90.00
_cell.angle_beta   90.00
_cell.angle_gamma   90.00
#
_symmetry.space_group_name_H-M   'P 1'
#
loop_
_entity.id
_entity.type
_entity.pdbx_description
1 polymer ?
#
loop_
_entity_poly.entity_id
_entity_poly.type
_entity_poly.pdbx_seq_one_letter_code
_entity_poly.pdbx_strand_id
1 'polypeptide(L)'
;MTDGSGPSAALTVKGDYVGNGGIIVVNTLLSGDASPTDRLIIDGSNASGHTSLLVKTGNSLGGLTNKGVALVQTENGGTTSADAFQLDPNSDGYNSTGILNVGAYNYSLKRGGDGGEAQD
;
A
#
# COMPACT_ATOMS: atom_id res chain seq x y z
N MET A 1 11.12 10.38 25.14
CA MET A 1 11.72 10.30 23.79
C MET A 1 11.08 9.08 23.14
N THR A 2 10.12 9.29 22.25
CA THR A 2 9.45 8.19 21.54
C THR A 2 10.38 7.74 20.43
N ASP A 3 10.85 6.51 20.52
CA ASP A 3 11.60 5.81 19.49
C ASP A 3 10.85 5.84 18.17
N GLY A 4 11.56 6.26 17.11
CA GLY A 4 11.05 6.40 15.75
C GLY A 4 10.76 5.07 15.05
N SER A 5 9.93 4.21 15.65
CA SER A 5 9.33 3.09 14.93
C SER A 5 8.19 3.63 14.05
N GLY A 6 8.55 4.22 12.92
CA GLY A 6 7.62 4.31 11.81
C GLY A 6 7.11 2.91 11.42
N PRO A 7 5.96 2.82 10.74
CA PRO A 7 5.40 1.55 10.34
C PRO A 7 6.39 0.74 9.51
N SER A 8 6.53 -0.54 9.87
CA SER A 8 7.57 -1.45 9.36
C SER A 8 7.17 -2.92 9.53
N ALA A 9 5.87 -3.21 9.73
CA ALA A 9 5.40 -4.58 9.76
C ALA A 9 5.31 -5.14 8.33
N ALA A 10 5.74 -6.38 8.15
CA ALA A 10 5.58 -7.10 6.90
C ALA A 10 4.76 -8.38 7.14
N LEU A 11 3.68 -8.55 6.38
CA LEU A 11 2.94 -9.80 6.30
C LEU A 11 3.33 -10.50 4.99
N THR A 12 4.05 -11.61 5.09
CA THR A 12 4.44 -12.41 3.92
C THR A 12 3.50 -13.58 3.72
N VAL A 13 2.95 -13.71 2.52
CA VAL A 13 2.09 -14.82 2.11
C VAL A 13 2.83 -15.66 1.06
N LYS A 14 3.07 -16.94 1.39
CA LYS A 14 3.80 -17.91 0.54
C LYS A 14 2.88 -18.85 -0.24
N GLY A 15 1.68 -18.42 -0.52
CA GLY A 15 0.63 -19.17 -1.20
C GLY A 15 -0.46 -18.23 -1.68
N ASP A 16 -1.45 -18.75 -2.38
CA ASP A 16 -2.47 -17.89 -2.99
C ASP A 16 -3.19 -17.03 -1.94
N TYR A 17 -3.27 -15.74 -2.22
CA TYR A 17 -4.03 -14.78 -1.44
C TYR A 17 -5.35 -14.50 -2.15
N VAL A 18 -6.48 -14.74 -1.48
CA VAL A 18 -7.81 -14.46 -2.05
C VAL A 18 -8.56 -13.53 -1.11
N GLY A 19 -8.70 -12.27 -1.52
CA GLY A 19 -9.51 -11.29 -0.80
C GLY A 19 -11.00 -11.54 -1.02
N ASN A 20 -11.79 -11.53 0.06
CA ASN A 20 -13.25 -11.70 0.00
C ASN A 20 -13.98 -10.50 0.62
N GLY A 21 -13.61 -9.28 0.20
CA GLY A 21 -14.19 -8.03 0.70
C GLY A 21 -13.67 -7.60 2.08
N GLY A 22 -12.55 -8.18 2.52
CA GLY A 22 -11.91 -7.84 3.79
C GLY A 22 -11.11 -6.54 3.73
N ILE A 23 -10.69 -6.05 4.89
CA ILE A 23 -9.87 -4.86 5.05
C ILE A 23 -8.50 -5.26 5.60
N ILE A 24 -7.43 -4.76 4.98
CA ILE A 24 -6.09 -4.73 5.55
C ILE A 24 -5.80 -3.30 5.99
N VAL A 25 -5.44 -3.11 7.26
CA VAL A 25 -4.99 -1.82 7.78
C VAL A 25 -3.50 -1.68 7.49
N VAL A 26 -3.13 -0.58 6.84
CA VAL A 26 -1.75 -0.27 6.48
C VAL A 26 -1.38 1.05 7.12
N ASN A 27 -0.45 1.02 8.07
CA ASN A 27 0.11 2.25 8.63
C ASN A 27 1.26 2.70 7.72
N THR A 28 1.33 4.00 7.43
CA THR A 28 2.38 4.57 6.59
C THR A 28 2.70 6.01 7.03
N LEU A 29 3.95 6.44 6.86
CA LEU A 29 4.36 7.83 7.06
C LEU A 29 4.76 8.43 5.71
N LEU A 30 3.77 8.93 4.97
CA LEU A 30 3.97 9.42 3.60
C LEU A 30 4.92 10.63 3.57
N SER A 31 6.15 10.42 3.13
CA SER A 31 7.18 11.47 3.01
C SER A 31 8.04 11.33 1.74
N GLY A 32 7.77 10.32 0.90
CA GLY A 32 8.48 10.03 -0.34
C GLY A 32 8.53 8.53 -0.64
N ASP A 33 9.28 8.08 -1.65
CA ASP A 33 9.29 6.66 -2.06
C ASP A 33 9.74 5.69 -0.95
N ALA A 34 10.66 6.13 -0.09
CA ALA A 34 11.19 5.36 1.03
C ALA A 34 10.40 5.58 2.35
N SER A 35 9.14 6.01 2.26
CA SER A 35 8.27 6.20 3.44
C SER A 35 8.25 4.91 4.28
N PRO A 36 8.47 5.00 5.61
CA PRO A 36 8.15 3.90 6.51
C PRO A 36 6.70 3.49 6.28
N THR A 37 6.47 2.20 6.02
CA THR A 37 5.16 1.65 5.69
C THR A 37 5.09 0.18 6.07
N ASP A 38 3.91 -0.22 6.54
CA ASP A 38 3.57 -1.64 6.62
C ASP A 38 3.39 -2.19 5.19
N ARG A 39 3.66 -3.49 5.01
CA ARG A 39 3.62 -4.16 3.71
C ARG A 39 2.94 -5.52 3.76
N LEU A 40 2.12 -5.79 2.74
CA LEU A 40 1.74 -7.15 2.35
C LEU A 40 2.70 -7.62 1.26
N ILE A 41 3.37 -8.75 1.47
CA ILE A 41 4.31 -9.37 0.52
C ILE A 41 3.68 -10.65 -0.01
N ILE A 42 3.51 -10.75 -1.32
CA ILE A 42 3.06 -11.95 -2.04
C ILE A 42 4.29 -12.65 -2.61
N ASP A 43 4.67 -13.78 -2.01
CA ASP A 43 5.88 -14.53 -2.31
C ASP A 43 5.54 -15.74 -3.18
N GLY A 44 5.88 -15.67 -4.48
CA GLY A 44 5.78 -16.76 -5.46
C GLY A 44 4.39 -17.22 -5.89
N SER A 45 3.34 -16.48 -5.52
CA SER A 45 1.93 -16.89 -5.72
C SER A 45 1.06 -15.73 -6.24
N ASN A 46 -0.23 -16.00 -6.50
CA ASN A 46 -1.15 -14.97 -6.98
C ASN A 46 -2.00 -14.39 -5.85
N ALA A 47 -2.15 -13.07 -5.84
CA ALA A 47 -3.18 -12.37 -5.08
C ALA A 47 -4.37 -12.01 -5.99
N SER A 48 -5.57 -12.40 -5.58
CA SER A 48 -6.82 -12.20 -6.33
C SER A 48 -8.00 -11.85 -5.40
N GLY A 49 -9.19 -11.77 -5.99
CA GLY A 49 -10.41 -11.36 -5.27
C GLY A 49 -10.46 -9.86 -5.04
N HIS A 50 -10.96 -9.43 -3.88
CA HIS A 50 -11.08 -8.02 -3.51
C HIS A 50 -10.68 -7.79 -2.05
N THR A 51 -9.78 -6.84 -1.82
CA THR A 51 -9.35 -6.40 -0.49
C THR A 51 -9.27 -4.88 -0.46
N SER A 52 -9.87 -4.26 0.55
CA SER A 52 -9.68 -2.84 0.81
C SER A 52 -8.41 -2.60 1.64
N LEU A 53 -7.58 -1.65 1.21
CA LEU A 53 -6.44 -1.16 1.97
C LEU A 53 -6.86 0.10 2.73
N LEU A 54 -7.00 -0.02 4.05
CA LEU A 54 -7.27 1.10 4.93
C LEU A 54 -5.94 1.77 5.32
N VAL A 55 -5.65 2.89 4.69
CA VAL A 55 -4.38 3.60 4.89
C VAL A 55 -4.48 4.57 6.06
N LYS A 56 -3.59 4.40 7.04
CA LYS A 56 -3.43 5.28 8.20
C LYS A 56 -2.12 6.03 8.08
N THR A 57 -2.19 7.35 7.95
CA THR A 57 -1.02 8.19 7.60
C THR A 57 -0.35 8.84 8.81
N GLY A 58 -0.98 8.73 9.99
CA GLY A 58 -0.47 9.29 11.23
C GLY A 58 -0.24 10.80 11.12
N ASN A 59 0.91 11.27 11.60
CA ASN A 59 1.31 12.68 11.58
C ASN A 59 2.10 13.06 10.31
N SER A 60 1.92 12.32 9.21
CA SER A 60 2.59 12.63 7.94
C SER A 60 2.21 14.02 7.42
N LEU A 61 3.20 14.73 6.88
CA LEU A 61 3.02 16.03 6.21
C LEU A 61 2.94 15.90 4.68
N GLY A 62 3.00 14.68 4.16
CA GLY A 62 3.17 14.40 2.75
C GLY A 62 4.60 14.65 2.24
N GLY A 63 4.83 14.22 1.00
CA GLY A 63 6.10 14.28 0.29
C GLY A 63 5.99 13.64 -1.10
N LEU A 64 6.72 14.18 -2.07
CA LEU A 64 6.68 13.70 -3.45
C LEU A 64 7.19 12.25 -3.55
N THR A 65 6.44 11.40 -4.24
CA THR A 65 6.87 10.06 -4.65
C THR A 65 7.15 10.04 -6.14
N ASN A 66 8.26 9.44 -6.57
CA ASN A 66 8.56 9.22 -7.99
C ASN A 66 8.17 7.82 -8.44
N LYS A 67 8.29 6.82 -7.56
CA LYS A 67 7.90 5.43 -7.81
C LYS A 67 6.58 5.06 -7.12
N GLY A 68 6.36 5.67 -5.96
CA GLY A 68 5.26 5.34 -5.05
C GLY A 68 5.77 4.69 -3.76
N VAL A 69 4.89 4.62 -2.76
CA VAL A 69 5.11 3.89 -1.51
C VAL A 69 4.52 2.50 -1.65
N ALA A 70 5.34 1.45 -1.48
CA ALA A 70 4.89 0.07 -1.67
C ALA A 70 4.06 -0.41 -0.47
N LEU A 71 2.73 -0.55 -0.66
CA LEU A 71 1.83 -1.15 0.34
C LEU A 71 1.64 -2.66 0.11
N VAL A 72 1.66 -3.07 -1.15
CA VAL A 72 1.65 -4.46 -1.59
C VAL A 72 2.87 -4.68 -2.47
N GLN A 73 3.64 -5.72 -2.17
CA GLN A 73 4.86 -6.08 -2.88
C GLN A 73 4.76 -7.52 -3.35
N THR A 74 5.30 -7.81 -4.53
CA THR A 74 5.42 -9.17 -5.06
C THR A 74 6.89 -9.57 -5.08
N GLU A 75 7.18 -10.80 -4.69
CA GLU A 75 8.53 -11.37 -4.69
C GLU A 75 8.50 -12.77 -5.33
N ASN A 76 9.65 -13.25 -5.82
CA ASN A 76 9.85 -14.60 -6.36
C ASN A 76 8.80 -15.04 -7.42
N GLY A 77 8.41 -14.13 -8.31
CA GLY A 77 7.39 -14.38 -9.34
C GLY A 77 5.94 -14.25 -8.87
N GLY A 78 5.71 -13.69 -7.67
CA GLY A 78 4.38 -13.34 -7.20
C GLY A 78 3.67 -12.34 -8.11
N THR A 79 2.34 -12.40 -8.14
CA THR A 79 1.52 -11.52 -8.99
C THR A 79 0.26 -11.05 -8.26
N THR A 80 -0.34 -9.97 -8.76
CA THR A 80 -1.64 -9.48 -8.29
C THR A 80 -2.61 -9.40 -9.46
N SER A 81 -3.88 -9.77 -9.26
CA SER A 81 -4.96 -9.47 -10.20
C SER A 81 -5.31 -7.97 -10.16
N ALA A 82 -5.90 -7.43 -11.23
CA ALA A 82 -6.17 -6.00 -11.35
C ALA A 82 -7.06 -5.46 -10.21
N ASP A 83 -8.06 -6.24 -9.78
CA ASP A 83 -9.05 -5.84 -8.77
C ASP A 83 -8.72 -6.34 -7.35
N ALA A 84 -7.55 -6.98 -7.17
CA ALA A 84 -7.16 -7.62 -5.90
C ALA A 84 -7.12 -6.64 -4.72
N PHE A 85 -6.77 -5.38 -4.99
CA PHE A 85 -6.60 -4.34 -3.97
C PHE A 85 -7.20 -3.01 -4.42
N GLN A 86 -7.92 -2.37 -3.52
CA GLN A 86 -8.50 -1.04 -3.70
C GLN A 86 -8.23 -0.18 -2.46
N LEU A 87 -8.25 1.14 -2.62
CA LEU A 87 -8.14 2.06 -1.49
C LEU A 87 -9.45 2.08 -0.70
N ASP A 88 -9.39 1.95 0.63
CA ASP A 88 -10.58 2.03 1.46
C ASP A 88 -11.06 3.49 1.62
N PRO A 89 -12.36 3.79 1.48
CA PRO A 89 -12.91 5.13 1.68
C PRO A 89 -12.75 5.72 3.09
N ASN A 90 -12.44 4.89 4.10
CA ASN A 90 -12.21 5.33 5.48
C ASN A 90 -10.73 5.65 5.77
N SER A 91 -9.87 5.64 4.73
CA SER A 91 -8.46 5.99 4.83
C SER A 91 -8.28 7.46 5.24
N ASP A 92 -7.18 7.74 5.93
CA ASP A 92 -6.90 9.10 6.40
C ASP A 92 -6.64 10.04 5.21
N GLY A 93 -7.34 11.18 5.18
CA GLY A 93 -7.24 12.15 4.09
C GLY A 93 -8.00 11.75 2.81
N TYR A 94 -8.72 10.63 2.81
CA TYR A 94 -9.51 10.19 1.66
C TYR A 94 -10.56 11.22 1.25
N ASN A 95 -10.66 11.50 -0.04
CA ASN A 95 -11.74 12.28 -0.64
C ASN A 95 -12.60 11.42 -1.58
N SER A 96 -13.75 11.95 -1.99
CA SER A 96 -14.72 11.25 -2.83
C SER A 96 -14.22 10.87 -4.24
N THR A 97 -12.98 11.19 -4.60
CA THR A 97 -12.37 10.86 -5.90
C THR A 97 -11.37 9.70 -5.82
N GLY A 98 -11.24 9.04 -4.66
CA GLY A 98 -10.29 7.93 -4.50
C GLY A 98 -8.85 8.39 -4.24
N ILE A 99 -8.67 9.59 -3.68
CA ILE A 99 -7.37 10.21 -3.43
C ILE A 99 -7.21 10.49 -1.93
N LEU A 100 -6.02 10.25 -1.39
CA LEU A 100 -5.61 10.71 -0.06
C LEU A 100 -4.95 12.08 -0.18
N ASN A 101 -5.46 13.06 0.55
CA ASN A 101 -4.87 14.40 0.68
C ASN A 101 -4.06 14.43 1.98
N VAL A 102 -2.74 14.57 1.87
CA VAL A 102 -1.84 14.59 3.02
C VAL A 102 -0.89 15.78 2.88
N GLY A 103 -1.08 16.77 3.73
CA GLY A 103 -0.43 18.07 3.58
C GLY A 103 -0.74 18.71 2.22
N ALA A 104 0.30 19.06 1.47
CA ALA A 104 0.18 19.65 0.14
C ALA A 104 0.16 18.61 -1.01
N TYR A 105 0.08 17.31 -0.68
CA TYR A 105 0.26 16.21 -1.62
C TYR A 105 -1.00 15.35 -1.75
N ASN A 106 -1.21 14.84 -2.95
CA ASN A 106 -2.28 13.91 -3.29
C ASN A 106 -1.69 12.55 -3.63
N TYR A 107 -2.26 11.49 -3.07
CA TYR A 107 -1.86 10.11 -3.32
C TYR A 107 -3.04 9.30 -3.82
N SER A 108 -2.82 8.46 -4.81
CA SER A 108 -3.77 7.44 -5.26
C SER A 108 -3.12 6.06 -5.18
N LEU A 109 -3.93 5.02 -4.98
CA LEU A 109 -3.45 3.65 -5.06
C LEU A 109 -3.31 3.26 -6.53
N LYS A 110 -2.15 2.72 -6.91
CA LYS A 110 -1.85 2.27 -8.26
C LYS A 110 -1.13 0.93 -8.25
N ARG A 111 -1.64 -0.04 -9.01
CA ARG A 111 -0.95 -1.32 -9.26
C ARG A 111 0.28 -1.06 -10.15
N GLY A 112 1.45 -1.54 -9.73
CA GLY A 112 2.73 -1.35 -10.43
C GLY A 112 3.42 0.01 -10.21
N GLY A 113 2.82 0.96 -9.48
CA GLY A 113 3.42 2.29 -9.27
C GLY A 113 3.81 3.03 -10.56
N ASP A 114 4.77 3.95 -10.48
CA ASP A 114 5.39 4.66 -11.63
C ASP A 114 6.76 4.06 -12.00
N GLY A 115 6.99 2.79 -11.65
CA GLY A 115 8.25 2.06 -11.90
C GLY A 115 8.41 0.81 -11.05
N GLY A 116 7.31 0.25 -10.54
CA GLY A 116 7.27 -1.09 -9.96
C GLY A 116 7.08 -2.08 -11.09
N GLU A 117 8.17 -2.72 -11.50
CA GLU A 117 8.15 -3.74 -12.55
C GLU A 117 7.08 -4.80 -12.25
N ALA A 118 6.08 -4.89 -13.12
CA ALA A 118 5.28 -6.09 -13.22
C ALA A 118 6.10 -7.06 -14.07
N GLN A 119 6.82 -7.97 -13.41
CA GLN A 119 7.78 -8.96 -13.95
C GLN A 119 9.20 -8.43 -14.15
N ASP A 120 10.14 -9.05 -13.44
CA ASP A 120 11.32 -9.67 -14.06
C ASP A 120 11.36 -11.15 -13.62
#